data_AF-A0A0H5FT01-F1
#
_entry.id   AF-A0A0H5FT01-F1
#
_cell.length_a   1.000
_cell.length_b   1.000
_cell.length_c   1.000
_cell.angle_alpha   90.00
_cell.angle_beta   90.00
_cell.angle_gamma   90.00
#
_symmetry.space_group_name_H-M   'P 1'
#
loop_
_entity.id
_entity.type
_entity.pdbx_description
1 polymer ?
#
loop_
_entity_poly.entity_id
_entity_poly.type
_entity_poly.pdbx_seq_one_letter_code
_entity_poly.pdbx_strand_id
1 'polypeptide(L)'
;MFSTPPTPPHLLQAPPTSTPSTYLDSKIELPTRRYVGMLACQRDPLLERLTTRVVSCEKRAPAPAPAAKGKKSKAVVEEAQADEWEVELEDTVLFPEGGGQPSDTGSLYELRDGAVLQDAAPIAVREVLRRGLDAIHYASRPLEVGAEVLVKLDVERRVDLMSQHTGQHLLSAVLERDFQLDTLSWSLTKAPELCYIELPRAPSPEELASLQQTCNEVIARGTEVKVKMELAGEGGVALGEKVPTNYQDGERPPVMRTVEIVDLDNNPSALFLILARARSADLSCLHRCCGTHYPSLSALGSLFVSPYTTPIRGTNARVYFCLGPRVQRQLSTFESLIRSSTQELGCAIADLPERVATLKSSYNDTSKREKRLKDELAGFVAESLWEKAMRAAGEGGPVTVISFREEDATNSLDFLSAVSLALKPRIEALPKEQKSLFALASGSTAGSSTPNGGALLLLGSEDLVVKAGKGVAGKFGARVKGGGKGRWQGKLVGQSWAKGDEQLLAEVVEEAKQ
;
A
#
# COMPACT_ATOMS: atom_id res chain seq x y z
N MET A 1 -33.52 -31.52 -13.07
CA MET A 1 -32.84 -30.65 -14.05
C MET A 1 -33.13 -29.21 -13.65
N PHE A 2 -32.18 -28.53 -13.02
CA PHE A 2 -32.32 -27.10 -12.76
C PHE A 2 -32.10 -26.38 -14.09
N SER A 3 -33.18 -25.84 -14.65
CA SER A 3 -33.11 -24.98 -15.84
C SER A 3 -32.35 -23.73 -15.44
N THR A 4 -31.11 -23.59 -15.91
CA THR A 4 -30.39 -22.32 -15.82
C THR A 4 -31.24 -21.26 -16.54
N PRO A 5 -31.64 -20.17 -15.87
CA PRO A 5 -32.37 -19.10 -16.55
C PRO A 5 -31.53 -18.59 -17.72
N PRO A 6 -32.15 -18.27 -18.87
CA PRO A 6 -31.43 -17.75 -20.02
C PRO A 6 -30.68 -16.47 -19.61
N THR A 7 -29.41 -16.37 -20.00
CA THR A 7 -28.59 -15.19 -19.77
C THR A 7 -29.35 -13.95 -20.27
N PRO A 8 -29.66 -12.98 -19.38
CA PRO A 8 -30.36 -11.77 -19.77
C PRO A 8 -29.71 -11.12 -21.01
N PRO A 9 -30.49 -10.63 -21.99
CA PRO A 9 -29.97 -10.05 -23.23
C PRO A 9 -28.97 -8.90 -23.02
N HIS A 10 -29.09 -8.20 -21.89
CA HIS A 10 -28.20 -7.11 -21.52
C HIS A 10 -26.78 -7.59 -21.14
N LEU A 11 -26.64 -8.83 -20.63
CA LEU A 11 -25.34 -9.47 -20.38
C LEU A 11 -24.67 -10.01 -21.67
N LEU A 12 -25.36 -9.93 -22.81
CA LEU A 12 -24.86 -10.35 -24.13
C LEU A 12 -24.36 -9.17 -24.98
N GLN A 13 -24.43 -7.94 -24.47
CA GLN A 13 -23.93 -6.78 -25.20
C GLN A 13 -22.40 -6.78 -25.15
N ALA A 14 -21.78 -6.96 -26.31
CA ALA A 14 -20.35 -6.72 -26.45
C ALA A 14 -20.04 -5.26 -26.10
N PRO A 15 -18.92 -4.99 -25.42
CA PRO A 15 -18.52 -3.62 -25.14
C PRO A 15 -18.40 -2.82 -26.44
N PRO A 16 -18.78 -1.52 -26.44
CA PRO A 16 -18.71 -0.69 -27.63
C PRO A 16 -17.28 -0.66 -28.17
N THR A 17 -17.12 -0.98 -29.45
CA THR A 17 -15.84 -0.95 -30.16
C THR A 17 -15.57 0.39 -30.83
N SER A 18 -16.55 1.30 -30.81
CA SER A 18 -16.47 2.66 -31.36
C SER A 18 -17.35 3.60 -30.56
N THR A 19 -16.95 4.87 -30.48
CA THR A 19 -17.74 5.91 -29.82
C THR A 19 -18.99 6.21 -30.66
N PRO A 20 -20.22 6.08 -30.12
CA PRO A 20 -21.43 6.38 -30.86
C PRO A 20 -21.55 7.88 -31.12
N SER A 21 -22.22 8.26 -32.22
CA SER A 21 -22.43 9.67 -32.56
C SER A 21 -23.27 10.44 -31.54
N THR A 22 -24.03 9.73 -30.71
CA THR A 22 -24.85 10.28 -29.61
C THR A 22 -24.04 10.57 -28.34
N TYR A 23 -22.79 10.11 -28.27
CA TYR A 23 -21.94 10.28 -27.09
C TYR A 23 -21.66 11.75 -26.79
N LEU A 24 -21.32 12.55 -27.80
CA LEU A 24 -20.91 13.94 -27.63
C LEU A 24 -21.97 14.89 -28.20
N ASP A 25 -22.62 15.66 -27.33
CA ASP A 25 -23.42 16.82 -27.72
C ASP A 25 -22.56 18.08 -27.65
N SER A 26 -22.26 18.66 -28.82
CA SER A 26 -21.50 19.90 -28.93
C SER A 26 -21.98 20.75 -30.09
N LYS A 27 -22.09 22.05 -29.84
CA LYS A 27 -22.35 23.09 -30.85
C LYS A 27 -21.13 23.96 -31.11
N ILE A 28 -19.96 23.53 -30.65
CA ILE A 28 -18.72 24.31 -30.70
C ILE A 28 -18.01 24.01 -32.03
N GLU A 29 -17.66 25.06 -32.78
CA GLU A 29 -16.77 24.93 -33.92
C GLU A 29 -15.35 24.63 -33.45
N LEU A 30 -14.73 23.58 -33.98
CA LEU A 30 -13.43 23.11 -33.52
C LEU A 30 -12.30 23.93 -34.17
N PRO A 31 -11.49 24.68 -33.39
CA PRO A 31 -10.33 25.39 -33.92
C PRO A 31 -9.25 24.42 -34.40
N THR A 32 -8.34 24.85 -35.28
CA THR A 32 -7.23 24.00 -35.76
C THR A 32 -6.36 23.46 -34.62
N ARG A 33 -5.99 24.31 -33.66
CA ARG A 33 -5.30 23.92 -32.43
C ARG A 33 -6.32 23.67 -31.33
N ARG A 34 -6.59 22.39 -31.08
CA ARG A 34 -7.50 21.92 -30.02
C ARG A 34 -6.79 22.01 -28.69
N TYR A 35 -7.58 22.19 -27.64
CA TYR A 35 -7.09 22.37 -26.29
C TYR A 35 -7.97 21.62 -25.30
N VAL A 36 -7.53 21.56 -24.04
CA VAL A 36 -8.20 20.81 -22.96
C VAL A 36 -9.68 21.18 -22.91
N GLY A 37 -10.50 20.14 -22.92
CA GLY A 37 -11.96 20.18 -23.00
C GLY A 37 -12.51 19.79 -24.37
N MET A 38 -11.72 19.97 -25.44
CA MET A 38 -12.11 19.65 -26.82
C MET A 38 -11.11 18.76 -27.58
N LEU A 39 -10.13 18.18 -26.87
CA LEU A 39 -9.13 17.25 -27.43
C LEU A 39 -9.80 15.98 -27.99
N ALA A 40 -9.17 15.34 -28.97
CA ALA A 40 -9.65 14.11 -29.57
C ALA A 40 -9.90 13.02 -28.52
N CYS A 41 -9.01 12.82 -27.54
CA CYS A 41 -9.22 11.87 -26.43
C CYS A 41 -10.47 12.14 -25.59
N GLN A 42 -10.95 13.38 -25.57
CA GLN A 42 -12.11 13.81 -24.81
C GLN A 42 -13.39 13.79 -25.68
N ARG A 43 -13.28 13.96 -27.00
CA ARG A 43 -14.40 13.84 -27.95
C ARG A 43 -14.70 12.39 -28.31
N ASP A 44 -13.66 11.60 -28.54
CA ASP A 44 -13.70 10.18 -28.88
C ASP A 44 -12.78 9.41 -27.91
N PRO A 45 -13.31 8.97 -26.76
CA PRO A 45 -12.52 8.31 -25.72
C PRO A 45 -11.99 6.92 -26.11
N LEU A 46 -12.57 6.32 -27.15
CA LEU A 46 -12.16 5.02 -27.69
C LEU A 46 -11.15 5.15 -28.86
N LEU A 47 -10.84 6.37 -29.30
CA LEU A 47 -9.84 6.60 -30.35
C LEU A 47 -8.43 6.29 -29.83
N GLU A 48 -7.82 5.22 -30.36
CA GLU A 48 -6.49 4.77 -29.95
C GLU A 48 -5.34 5.47 -30.68
N ARG A 49 -5.62 6.04 -31.86
CA ARG A 49 -4.60 6.62 -32.75
C ARG A 49 -5.10 7.85 -33.47
N LEU A 50 -4.22 8.83 -33.65
CA LEU A 50 -4.52 10.07 -34.36
C LEU A 50 -3.29 10.60 -35.08
N THR A 51 -3.46 10.99 -36.33
CA THR A 51 -2.45 11.77 -37.06
C THR A 51 -2.66 13.26 -36.78
N THR A 52 -1.59 13.95 -36.40
CA THR A 52 -1.62 15.37 -35.98
C THR A 52 -0.28 16.04 -36.31
N ARG A 53 -0.18 17.36 -36.09
CA ARG A 53 1.06 18.12 -36.32
C ARG A 53 1.67 18.63 -35.03
N VAL A 54 3.00 18.75 -35.04
CA VAL A 54 3.78 19.34 -33.93
C VAL A 54 3.67 20.86 -33.98
N VAL A 55 3.20 21.46 -32.88
CA VAL A 55 3.04 22.91 -32.73
C VAL A 55 4.27 23.54 -32.10
N SER A 56 4.84 22.90 -31.07
CA SER A 56 6.06 23.34 -30.41
C SER A 56 6.84 22.14 -29.87
N CYS A 57 8.16 22.27 -29.77
CA CYS A 57 9.04 21.29 -29.16
C CYS A 57 10.20 22.00 -28.47
N GLU A 58 10.26 21.90 -27.15
CA GLU A 58 11.29 22.54 -26.33
C GLU A 58 11.98 21.52 -25.44
N LYS A 59 13.30 21.66 -25.23
CA LYS A 59 14.02 20.78 -24.32
C LYS A 59 13.62 21.11 -22.89
N ARG A 60 13.19 20.10 -22.11
CA ARG A 60 12.84 20.29 -20.71
C ARG A 60 14.07 20.75 -19.93
N ALA A 61 13.93 21.83 -19.17
CA ALA A 61 14.96 22.22 -18.21
C ALA A 61 15.10 21.12 -17.13
N PRO A 62 16.31 20.80 -16.66
CA PRO A 62 16.49 19.81 -15.60
C PRO A 62 15.65 20.19 -14.38
N ALA A 63 14.90 19.22 -13.84
CA ALA A 63 14.04 19.48 -12.69
C ALA A 63 14.89 20.00 -11.51
N PRO A 64 14.46 21.05 -10.80
CA PRO A 64 15.15 21.46 -9.58
C PRO A 64 15.13 20.30 -8.57
N ALA A 65 16.29 20.00 -7.99
CA ALA A 65 16.43 18.93 -7.01
C ALA A 65 15.39 19.10 -5.87
N PRO A 66 14.74 18.03 -5.39
CA PRO A 66 13.76 18.13 -4.33
C PRO A 66 14.40 18.75 -3.08
N ALA A 67 13.78 19.80 -2.54
CA ALA A 67 14.26 20.48 -1.34
C ALA A 67 14.42 19.46 -0.19
N ALA A 68 15.66 19.24 0.23
CA ALA A 68 16.01 18.31 1.29
C ALA A 68 15.37 18.71 2.62
N LYS A 69 14.18 18.19 2.92
CA LYS A 69 13.66 18.16 4.29
C LYS A 69 14.34 17.01 5.02
N GLY A 70 15.20 17.37 5.98
CA GLY A 70 16.14 16.47 6.63
C GLY A 70 15.51 15.25 7.30
N LYS A 71 15.99 14.07 6.91
CA LYS A 71 16.41 12.97 7.80
C LYS A 71 17.13 11.93 6.96
N LYS A 72 18.30 11.49 7.43
CA LYS A 72 19.20 10.52 6.79
C LYS A 72 18.43 9.33 6.18
N SER A 73 18.33 9.28 4.86
CA SER A 73 17.99 8.07 4.12
C SER A 73 19.04 7.82 3.04
N LYS A 74 19.45 6.55 3.01
CA LYS A 74 20.29 5.82 2.08
C LYS A 74 20.39 6.44 0.68
N ALA A 75 21.62 6.59 0.18
CA ALA A 75 21.91 6.99 -1.19
C ALA A 75 21.15 6.09 -2.18
N VAL A 76 20.14 6.67 -2.82
CA VAL A 76 19.56 6.13 -4.05
C VAL A 76 20.47 6.60 -5.16
N VAL A 77 20.97 5.66 -5.95
CA VAL A 77 21.77 5.94 -7.15
C VAL A 77 20.90 6.77 -8.09
N GLU A 78 21.28 8.02 -8.35
CA GLU A 78 20.68 8.84 -9.40
C GLU A 78 20.96 8.16 -10.75
N GLU A 79 19.95 7.50 -11.31
CA GLU A 79 19.95 7.20 -12.74
C GLU A 79 19.97 8.55 -13.48
N ALA A 80 20.96 8.74 -14.37
CA ALA A 80 21.06 9.92 -15.21
C ALA A 80 19.70 10.16 -15.89
N GLN A 81 19.08 11.30 -15.59
CA GLN A 81 17.82 11.70 -16.20
C GLN A 81 18.05 11.81 -17.72
N ALA A 82 17.46 10.89 -18.48
CA ALA A 82 17.49 10.98 -19.94
C ALA A 82 16.88 12.33 -20.36
N ASP A 83 17.44 12.94 -21.41
CA ASP A 83 16.89 14.16 -21.99
C ASP A 83 15.40 13.97 -22.30
N GLU A 84 14.58 14.94 -21.89
CA GLU A 84 13.13 14.94 -22.08
C GLU A 84 12.71 16.25 -22.76
N TRP A 85 11.66 16.18 -23.58
CA TRP A 85 11.18 17.28 -24.43
C TRP A 85 9.72 17.57 -24.16
N GLU A 86 9.38 18.84 -24.04
CA GLU A 86 8.01 19.32 -23.96
C GLU A 86 7.49 19.53 -25.39
N VAL A 87 6.52 18.71 -25.79
CA VAL A 87 5.95 18.73 -27.14
C VAL A 87 4.47 19.10 -27.09
N GLU A 88 4.08 20.08 -27.87
CA GLU A 88 2.68 20.41 -28.10
C GLU A 88 2.23 19.94 -29.48
N LEU A 89 1.02 19.40 -29.56
CA LEU A 89 0.40 18.90 -30.78
C LEU A 89 -0.89 19.67 -31.08
N GLU A 90 -1.30 19.72 -32.35
CA GLU A 90 -2.56 20.39 -32.75
C GLU A 90 -3.81 19.73 -32.14
N ASP A 91 -3.74 18.43 -31.91
CA ASP A 91 -4.76 17.60 -31.26
C ASP A 91 -4.09 16.30 -30.77
N THR A 92 -4.67 15.62 -29.79
CA THR A 92 -4.07 14.42 -29.21
C THR A 92 -5.09 13.40 -28.73
N VAL A 93 -4.74 12.11 -28.88
CA VAL A 93 -5.44 10.98 -28.25
C VAL A 93 -4.91 10.67 -26.86
N LEU A 94 -3.90 11.38 -26.35
CA LEU A 94 -3.37 11.20 -25.00
C LEU A 94 -4.02 12.23 -24.07
N PHE A 95 -4.75 11.76 -23.06
CA PHE A 95 -5.42 12.63 -22.11
C PHE A 95 -4.38 13.33 -21.22
N PRO A 96 -4.35 14.67 -21.17
CA PRO A 96 -3.59 15.38 -20.15
C PRO A 96 -4.25 15.13 -18.80
N GLU A 97 -3.48 15.13 -17.71
CA GLU A 97 -4.06 15.03 -16.38
C GLU A 97 -5.22 16.05 -16.17
N GLY A 98 -6.26 15.63 -15.44
CA GLY A 98 -7.41 16.50 -15.26
C GLY A 98 -8.57 15.86 -14.50
N GLY A 99 -9.24 16.67 -13.69
CA GLY A 99 -10.43 16.24 -12.96
C GLY A 99 -10.20 15.08 -11.99
N GLY A 100 -8.96 14.81 -11.57
CA GLY A 100 -8.59 13.68 -10.71
C GLY A 100 -8.16 12.40 -11.46
N GLN A 101 -8.30 12.37 -12.80
CA GLN A 101 -7.78 11.29 -13.63
C GLN A 101 -6.30 11.55 -13.98
N PRO A 102 -5.40 10.58 -13.72
CA PRO A 102 -4.00 10.62 -14.17
C PRO A 102 -3.88 10.74 -15.69
N SER A 103 -2.76 11.30 -16.16
CA SER A 103 -2.47 11.42 -17.58
C SER A 103 -2.30 10.05 -18.27
N ASP A 104 -2.54 10.01 -19.57
CA ASP A 104 -2.21 8.85 -20.39
C ASP A 104 -0.71 8.78 -20.74
N THR A 105 -0.31 7.60 -21.18
CA THR A 105 0.99 7.31 -21.78
C THR A 105 0.80 6.88 -23.23
N GLY A 106 1.86 6.92 -24.02
CA GLY A 106 1.77 6.51 -25.41
C GLY A 106 3.07 6.63 -26.17
N SER A 107 2.96 6.70 -27.49
CA SER A 107 4.10 6.85 -28.38
C SER A 107 3.75 7.72 -29.58
N LEU A 108 4.73 8.50 -30.03
CA LEU A 108 4.66 9.29 -31.26
C LEU A 108 5.52 8.60 -32.34
N TYR A 109 5.04 8.66 -33.57
CA TYR A 109 5.73 8.15 -34.76
C TYR A 109 5.74 9.26 -35.81
N GLU A 110 6.92 9.68 -36.24
CA GLU A 110 7.04 10.64 -37.34
C GLU A 110 6.52 10.02 -38.65
N LEU A 111 5.76 10.81 -39.40
CA LEU A 111 5.24 10.43 -40.71
C LEU A 111 6.03 11.15 -41.81
N ARG A 112 6.28 10.44 -42.91
CA ARG A 112 6.70 11.04 -44.19
C ARG A 112 5.74 10.56 -45.27
N ASP A 113 5.21 11.50 -46.05
CA ASP A 113 4.20 11.23 -47.09
C ASP A 113 3.02 10.39 -46.58
N GLY A 114 2.57 10.64 -45.34
CA GLY A 114 1.45 9.95 -44.70
C GLY A 114 1.75 8.54 -44.18
N ALA A 115 2.99 8.05 -44.31
CA ALA A 115 3.40 6.72 -43.83
C ALA A 115 4.37 6.82 -42.65
N VAL A 116 4.23 5.90 -41.69
CA VAL A 116 5.21 5.74 -40.60
C VAL A 116 6.53 5.30 -41.21
N LEU A 117 7.61 6.00 -40.86
CA LEU A 117 8.98 5.63 -41.23
C LEU A 117 9.28 4.20 -40.74
N GLN A 118 9.56 3.27 -41.67
CA GLN A 118 9.71 1.82 -41.37
C GLN A 118 10.80 1.51 -40.32
N ASP A 119 11.81 2.38 -40.20
CA ASP A 119 12.93 2.22 -39.25
C ASP A 119 12.90 3.22 -38.08
N ALA A 120 11.87 4.05 -37.96
CA ALA A 120 11.78 5.03 -36.88
C ALA A 120 11.38 4.34 -35.57
N ALA A 121 12.29 4.33 -34.60
CA ALA A 121 11.98 3.89 -33.25
C ALA A 121 10.91 4.82 -32.63
N PRO A 122 9.90 4.28 -31.94
CA PRO A 122 8.84 5.09 -31.32
C PRO A 122 9.43 6.10 -30.34
N ILE A 123 8.85 7.30 -30.33
CA ILE A 123 9.17 8.33 -29.36
C ILE A 123 8.19 8.14 -28.20
N ALA A 124 8.68 7.61 -27.09
CA ALA A 124 7.86 7.37 -25.91
C ALA A 124 7.39 8.69 -25.30
N VAL A 125 6.10 8.75 -24.96
CA VAL A 125 5.48 9.82 -24.17
C VAL A 125 5.17 9.25 -22.79
N ARG A 126 5.87 9.77 -21.77
CA ARG A 126 5.78 9.25 -20.38
C ARG A 126 4.65 9.90 -19.59
N GLU A 127 4.31 11.12 -19.92
CA GLU A 127 3.32 11.91 -19.21
C GLU A 127 2.78 12.99 -20.14
N VAL A 128 1.53 13.38 -19.94
CA VAL A 128 0.94 14.56 -20.58
C VAL A 128 0.39 15.47 -19.49
N LEU A 129 0.95 16.67 -19.36
CA LEU A 129 0.52 17.63 -18.34
C LEU A 129 -0.18 18.82 -18.99
N ARG A 130 -1.06 19.43 -18.20
CA ARG A 130 -1.78 20.62 -18.61
C ARG A 130 -0.99 21.88 -18.27
N ARG A 131 -0.81 22.76 -19.25
CA ARG A 131 -0.28 24.13 -19.05
C ARG A 131 -1.32 25.12 -19.58
N GLY A 132 -2.07 25.76 -18.67
CA GLY A 132 -3.21 26.58 -19.07
C GLY A 132 -4.29 25.69 -19.70
N LEU A 133 -4.61 25.90 -20.99
CA LEU A 133 -5.52 25.02 -21.73
C LEU A 133 -4.76 24.03 -22.63
N ASP A 134 -3.44 24.11 -22.72
CA ASP A 134 -2.64 23.31 -23.64
C ASP A 134 -2.23 21.97 -23.03
N ALA A 135 -2.13 20.94 -23.89
CA ALA A 135 -1.67 19.60 -23.55
C ALA A 135 -0.19 19.44 -23.92
N ILE A 136 0.67 19.36 -22.91
CA ILE A 136 2.12 19.27 -23.06
C ILE A 136 2.56 17.83 -22.87
N HIS A 137 3.13 17.23 -23.91
CA HIS A 137 3.59 15.85 -23.94
C HIS A 137 5.06 15.79 -23.57
N TYR A 138 5.40 14.98 -22.57
CA TYR A 138 6.78 14.74 -22.16
C TYR A 138 7.35 13.58 -22.98
N ALA A 139 8.08 13.94 -24.03
CA ALA A 139 8.61 13.04 -25.03
C ALA A 139 10.09 12.72 -24.80
N SER A 140 10.48 11.47 -25.09
CA SER A 140 11.86 10.99 -24.93
C SER A 140 12.86 11.52 -25.96
N ARG A 141 12.40 12.17 -27.03
CA ARG A 141 13.23 12.70 -28.13
C ARG A 141 12.60 13.97 -28.71
N PRO A 142 13.39 14.88 -29.31
CA PRO A 142 12.84 16.05 -29.97
C PRO A 142 12.06 15.67 -31.22
N LEU A 143 11.16 16.57 -31.64
CA LEU A 143 10.40 16.50 -32.87
C LEU A 143 10.52 17.82 -33.62
N GLU A 144 10.53 17.77 -34.96
CA GLU A 144 10.54 18.98 -35.77
C GLU A 144 9.18 19.69 -35.72
N VAL A 145 9.17 21.00 -35.50
CA VAL A 145 7.94 21.80 -35.48
C VAL A 145 7.32 21.80 -36.88
N GLY A 146 6.01 21.55 -36.95
CA GLY A 146 5.25 21.40 -38.20
C GLY A 146 5.26 19.99 -38.79
N ALA A 147 6.10 19.08 -38.26
CA ALA A 147 6.13 17.68 -38.67
C ALA A 147 4.79 16.98 -38.38
N GLU A 148 4.42 16.05 -39.25
CA GLU A 148 3.25 15.22 -39.07
C GLU A 148 3.64 13.97 -38.26
N VAL A 149 2.85 13.66 -37.23
CA VAL A 149 3.10 12.55 -36.32
C VAL A 149 1.83 11.72 -36.11
N LEU A 150 1.98 10.40 -36.05
CA LEU A 150 0.96 9.49 -35.57
C LEU A 150 1.13 9.30 -34.07
N VAL A 151 0.13 9.72 -33.31
CA VAL A 151 0.02 9.47 -31.88
C VAL A 151 -0.64 8.11 -31.69
N LYS A 152 -0.04 7.24 -30.87
CA LYS A 152 -0.62 5.97 -30.42
C LYS A 152 -0.75 5.95 -28.91
N LEU A 153 -1.95 5.62 -28.44
CA LEU A 153 -2.29 5.48 -27.04
C LEU A 153 -1.78 4.16 -26.44
N ASP A 154 -1.35 4.22 -25.17
CA ASP A 154 -1.27 3.03 -24.32
C ASP A 154 -2.69 2.60 -23.90
N VAL A 155 -3.25 1.66 -24.67
CA VAL A 155 -4.65 1.23 -24.53
C VAL A 155 -4.89 0.58 -23.17
N GLU A 156 -3.94 -0.20 -22.63
CA GLU A 156 -4.11 -0.86 -21.34
C GLU A 156 -4.26 0.16 -20.22
N ARG A 157 -3.42 1.21 -20.24
CA ARG A 157 -3.53 2.32 -19.29
C ARG A 157 -4.85 3.08 -19.44
N ARG A 158 -5.25 3.45 -20.66
CA ARG A 158 -6.51 4.17 -20.89
C ARG A 158 -7.70 3.38 -20.37
N VAL A 159 -7.78 2.10 -20.73
CA VAL A 159 -8.87 1.21 -20.31
C VAL A 159 -8.94 1.19 -18.78
N ASP A 160 -7.80 1.00 -18.12
CA ASP A 160 -7.74 0.99 -16.65
C ASP A 160 -8.28 2.28 -16.03
N LEU A 161 -7.74 3.44 -16.43
CA LEU A 161 -8.10 4.75 -15.88
C LEU A 161 -9.56 5.11 -16.18
N MET A 162 -10.01 4.89 -17.41
CA MET A 162 -11.38 5.19 -17.84
C MET A 162 -12.41 4.30 -17.14
N SER A 163 -12.08 3.02 -16.90
CA SER A 163 -12.91 2.12 -16.10
C SER A 163 -13.08 2.64 -14.68
N GLN A 164 -11.97 3.03 -14.02
CA GLN A 164 -12.05 3.53 -12.65
C GLN A 164 -12.80 4.86 -12.56
N HIS A 165 -12.59 5.76 -13.52
CA HIS A 165 -13.19 7.09 -13.50
C HIS A 165 -14.70 7.06 -13.78
N THR A 166 -15.11 6.36 -14.84
CA THR A 166 -16.54 6.18 -15.16
C THR A 166 -17.25 5.43 -14.02
N GLY A 167 -16.59 4.42 -13.46
CA GLY A 167 -17.10 3.69 -12.30
C GLY A 167 -17.25 4.53 -11.04
N GLN A 168 -16.33 5.47 -10.80
CA GLN A 168 -16.44 6.41 -9.69
C GLN A 168 -17.69 7.28 -9.81
N HIS A 169 -18.00 7.81 -11.00
CA HIS A 169 -19.22 8.59 -11.22
C HIS A 169 -20.48 7.76 -10.97
N LEU A 170 -20.51 6.50 -11.45
CA LEU A 170 -21.62 5.58 -11.18
C LEU A 170 -21.76 5.34 -9.66
N LEU A 171 -20.66 5.05 -8.98
CA LEU A 171 -20.65 4.76 -7.54
C LEU A 171 -21.17 5.96 -6.73
N SER A 172 -20.67 7.17 -7.04
CA SER A 172 -21.11 8.41 -6.40
C SER A 172 -22.59 8.71 -6.66
N ALA A 173 -23.06 8.51 -7.89
CA ALA A 173 -24.45 8.75 -8.25
C ALA A 173 -25.40 7.80 -7.52
N VAL A 174 -25.07 6.51 -7.41
CA VAL A 174 -25.86 5.54 -6.65
C VAL A 174 -25.83 5.83 -5.15
N LEU A 175 -24.68 6.27 -4.62
CA LEU A 175 -24.55 6.66 -3.21
C LEU A 175 -25.42 7.85 -2.83
N GLU A 176 -25.44 8.88 -3.66
CA GLU A 176 -26.29 10.05 -3.49
C GLU A 176 -27.77 9.66 -3.60
N ARG A 177 -28.15 8.93 -4.65
CA ARG A 177 -29.53 8.53 -4.93
C ARG A 177 -30.12 7.64 -3.83
N ASP A 178 -29.42 6.57 -3.45
CA ASP A 178 -29.99 5.52 -2.60
C ASP A 178 -29.75 5.77 -1.10
N PHE A 179 -28.63 6.41 -0.75
CA PHE A 179 -28.19 6.54 0.64
C PHE A 179 -28.03 7.99 1.11
N GLN A 180 -28.23 8.97 0.23
CA GLN A 180 -28.02 10.41 0.49
C GLN A 180 -26.60 10.66 1.03
N LEU A 181 -25.62 9.96 0.46
CA LEU A 181 -24.21 10.05 0.82
C LEU A 181 -23.43 10.77 -0.27
N ASP A 182 -23.20 12.07 -0.05
CA ASP A 182 -22.39 12.88 -0.95
C ASP A 182 -20.93 12.43 -0.95
N THR A 183 -20.33 12.41 -2.14
CA THR A 183 -18.89 12.16 -2.28
C THR A 183 -18.11 13.41 -1.92
N LEU A 184 -17.31 13.34 -0.85
CA LEU A 184 -16.51 14.46 -0.36
C LEU A 184 -15.23 14.62 -1.19
N SER A 185 -14.55 13.51 -1.46
CA SER A 185 -13.35 13.44 -2.29
C SER A 185 -13.16 12.02 -2.83
N TRP A 186 -12.23 11.84 -3.76
CA TRP A 186 -11.92 10.54 -4.35
C TRP A 186 -10.50 10.52 -4.91
N SER A 187 -9.99 9.32 -5.19
CA SER A 187 -8.68 9.14 -5.83
C SER A 187 -8.63 7.88 -6.69
N LEU A 188 -8.12 8.02 -7.91
CA LEU A 188 -7.76 6.90 -8.77
C LEU A 188 -6.31 6.49 -8.47
N THR A 189 -6.15 5.44 -7.68
CA THR A 189 -4.84 4.96 -7.26
C THR A 189 -4.14 4.18 -8.39
N LYS A 190 -2.82 4.06 -8.29
CA LYS A 190 -2.03 3.29 -9.24
C LYS A 190 -2.33 1.80 -9.07
N ALA A 191 -2.60 1.10 -10.17
CA ALA A 191 -2.74 -0.35 -10.15
C ALA A 191 -1.47 -1.01 -9.55
N PRO A 192 -1.60 -2.06 -8.72
CA PRO A 192 -2.82 -2.84 -8.47
C PRO A 192 -3.70 -2.31 -7.33
N GLU A 193 -3.38 -1.20 -6.68
CA GLU A 193 -4.14 -0.70 -5.52
C GLU A 193 -5.60 -0.39 -5.87
N LEU A 194 -6.49 -0.53 -4.88
CA LEU A 194 -7.89 -0.15 -5.02
C LEU A 194 -8.03 1.37 -5.02
N CYS A 195 -8.92 1.89 -5.87
CA CYS A 195 -9.32 3.29 -5.85
C CYS A 195 -10.18 3.56 -4.62
N TYR A 196 -10.41 4.82 -4.28
CA TYR A 196 -11.28 5.14 -3.16
C TYR A 196 -12.12 6.39 -3.35
N ILE A 197 -13.24 6.42 -2.62
CA ILE A 197 -14.05 7.60 -2.37
C ILE A 197 -14.12 7.87 -0.87
N GLU A 198 -14.27 9.15 -0.50
CA GLU A 198 -14.46 9.59 0.88
C GLU A 198 -15.89 10.07 1.07
N LEU A 199 -16.53 9.54 2.13
CA LEU A 199 -17.92 9.77 2.46
C LEU A 199 -18.05 10.40 3.85
N PRO A 200 -19.16 11.12 4.13
CA PRO A 200 -19.38 11.78 5.43
C PRO A 200 -19.56 10.80 6.59
N ARG A 201 -19.88 9.53 6.31
CA ARG A 201 -19.92 8.42 7.27
C ARG A 201 -19.47 7.11 6.64
N ALA A 202 -19.10 6.14 7.47
CA ALA A 202 -18.94 4.76 7.03
C ALA A 202 -20.30 4.17 6.65
N PRO A 203 -20.46 3.61 5.44
CA PRO A 203 -21.62 2.79 5.10
C PRO A 203 -21.61 1.48 5.88
N SER A 204 -22.79 0.92 6.15
CA SER A 204 -22.92 -0.41 6.75
C SER A 204 -22.52 -1.49 5.75
N PRO A 205 -22.16 -2.71 6.21
CA PRO A 205 -21.89 -3.84 5.31
C PRO A 205 -23.05 -4.14 4.35
N GLU A 206 -24.30 -3.96 4.80
CA GLU A 206 -25.50 -4.13 3.97
C GLU A 206 -25.63 -3.04 2.91
N GLU A 207 -25.34 -1.78 3.26
CA GLU A 207 -25.31 -0.67 2.30
C GLU A 207 -24.22 -0.89 1.24
N LEU A 208 -23.03 -1.34 1.63
CA LEU A 208 -21.95 -1.66 0.68
C LEU A 208 -22.32 -2.82 -0.26
N ALA A 209 -22.96 -3.86 0.26
CA ALA A 209 -23.43 -4.98 -0.55
C ALA A 209 -24.52 -4.55 -1.54
N SER A 210 -25.50 -3.76 -1.08
CA SER A 210 -26.55 -3.20 -1.92
C SER A 210 -25.98 -2.26 -2.99
N LEU A 211 -25.04 -1.37 -2.61
CA LEU A 211 -24.34 -0.48 -3.53
C LEU A 211 -23.64 -1.25 -4.66
N GLN A 212 -22.88 -2.30 -4.30
CA GLN A 212 -22.20 -3.14 -5.28
C GLN A 212 -23.19 -3.82 -6.21
N GLN A 213 -24.27 -4.40 -5.66
CA GLN A 213 -25.29 -5.06 -6.47
C GLN A 213 -25.94 -4.08 -7.45
N THR A 214 -26.44 -2.95 -6.96
CA THR A 214 -27.10 -1.93 -7.78
C THR A 214 -26.19 -1.39 -8.88
N CYS A 215 -24.91 -1.12 -8.57
CA CYS A 215 -23.95 -0.67 -9.59
C CYS A 215 -23.75 -1.74 -10.68
N ASN A 216 -23.59 -3.01 -10.31
CA ASN A 216 -23.42 -4.10 -11.27
C ASN A 216 -24.69 -4.35 -12.10
N GLU A 217 -25.89 -4.17 -11.54
CA GLU A 217 -27.15 -4.22 -12.30
C GLU A 217 -27.22 -3.11 -13.35
N VAL A 218 -26.82 -1.89 -13.00
CA VAL A 218 -26.75 -0.76 -13.94
C VAL A 218 -25.72 -1.01 -15.04
N ILE A 219 -24.53 -1.51 -14.67
CA ILE A 219 -23.47 -1.91 -15.63
C ILE A 219 -23.99 -2.98 -16.59
N ALA A 220 -24.65 -4.00 -16.06
CA ALA A 220 -25.21 -5.10 -16.83
C ALA A 220 -26.25 -4.62 -17.85
N ARG A 221 -27.06 -3.60 -17.52
CA ARG A 221 -28.01 -3.00 -18.47
C ARG A 221 -27.36 -2.30 -19.67
N GLY A 222 -26.07 -2.00 -19.60
CA GLY A 222 -25.36 -1.28 -20.67
C GLY A 222 -25.79 0.18 -20.80
N THR A 223 -26.23 0.80 -19.69
CA THR A 223 -26.69 2.19 -19.65
C THR A 223 -25.74 3.14 -20.38
N GLU A 224 -26.30 4.01 -21.22
CA GLU A 224 -25.55 4.99 -22.03
C GLU A 224 -24.96 6.09 -21.15
N VAL A 225 -23.78 6.57 -21.54
CA VAL A 225 -23.12 7.74 -20.97
C VAL A 225 -22.99 8.78 -22.07
N LYS A 226 -23.45 10.00 -21.80
CA LYS A 226 -23.35 11.14 -22.71
C LYS A 226 -22.46 12.22 -22.13
N VAL A 227 -21.86 13.00 -23.02
CA VAL A 227 -21.04 14.15 -22.67
C VAL A 227 -21.56 15.36 -23.43
N LYS A 228 -21.86 16.42 -22.70
CA LYS A 228 -22.19 17.73 -23.25
C LYS A 228 -20.98 18.65 -23.16
N MET A 229 -20.68 19.37 -24.24
CA MET A 229 -19.57 20.31 -24.31
C MET A 229 -20.06 21.72 -24.63
N GLU A 230 -19.75 22.68 -23.76
CA GLU A 230 -20.18 24.07 -23.86
C GLU A 230 -19.01 25.03 -23.58
N LEU A 231 -18.98 26.20 -24.22
CA LEU A 231 -18.00 27.24 -23.88
C LEU A 231 -18.44 27.95 -22.61
N ALA A 232 -17.48 28.29 -21.75
CA ALA A 232 -17.71 29.12 -20.58
C ALA A 232 -17.27 30.57 -20.83
N GLY A 233 -18.08 31.54 -20.39
CA GLY A 233 -17.86 32.98 -20.63
C GLY A 233 -19.15 33.80 -20.76
N GLU A 234 -19.05 35.05 -21.22
CA GLU A 234 -20.21 35.92 -21.49
C GLU A 234 -21.07 35.32 -22.63
N GLY A 235 -22.24 34.80 -22.28
CA GLY A 235 -23.15 34.08 -23.19
C GLY A 235 -23.03 32.55 -23.15
N GLY A 236 -22.10 31.99 -22.35
CA GLY A 236 -21.91 30.56 -22.12
C GLY A 236 -22.38 30.10 -20.73
N VAL A 237 -21.95 28.91 -20.31
CA VAL A 237 -22.30 28.39 -18.97
C VAL A 237 -21.32 28.89 -17.91
N ALA A 238 -21.82 29.20 -16.71
CA ALA A 238 -20.98 29.64 -15.59
C ALA A 238 -19.97 28.54 -15.18
N LEU A 239 -18.70 28.93 -15.00
CA LEU A 239 -17.69 28.06 -14.40
C LEU A 239 -18.03 27.81 -12.92
N GLY A 240 -17.88 26.57 -12.47
CA GLY A 240 -18.08 26.22 -11.06
C GLY A 240 -16.94 26.70 -10.16
N GLU A 241 -17.23 26.84 -8.86
CA GLU A 241 -16.27 27.31 -7.83
C GLU A 241 -15.03 26.41 -7.67
N LYS A 242 -15.06 25.15 -8.13
CA LYS A 242 -13.98 24.16 -7.99
C LYS A 242 -13.03 24.07 -9.20
N VAL A 243 -13.14 24.96 -10.18
CA VAL A 243 -12.27 24.96 -11.37
C VAL A 243 -10.92 25.62 -11.02
N PRO A 244 -9.77 25.03 -11.38
CA PRO A 244 -8.46 25.65 -11.16
C PRO A 244 -8.34 27.05 -11.81
N THR A 245 -7.69 28.00 -11.13
CA THR A 245 -7.49 29.38 -11.62
C THR A 245 -6.81 29.42 -12.98
N ASN A 246 -5.81 28.56 -13.20
CA ASN A 246 -5.12 28.43 -14.49
C ASN A 246 -5.99 27.93 -15.66
N TYR A 247 -7.26 27.57 -15.42
CA TYR A 247 -8.25 27.28 -16.47
C TYR A 247 -8.89 28.55 -17.04
N GLN A 248 -8.70 29.70 -16.36
CA GLN A 248 -9.37 30.97 -16.64
C GLN A 248 -8.41 32.05 -17.16
N ASP A 249 -7.10 31.81 -17.12
CA ASP A 249 -6.06 32.84 -17.32
C ASP A 249 -5.67 33.08 -18.79
N GLY A 250 -6.43 32.56 -19.77
CA GLY A 250 -6.07 32.59 -21.19
C GLY A 250 -7.00 33.42 -22.08
N GLU A 251 -6.50 33.84 -23.24
CA GLU A 251 -7.28 34.52 -24.29
C GLU A 251 -8.37 33.63 -24.92
N ARG A 252 -8.25 32.30 -24.78
CA ARG A 252 -9.20 31.30 -25.29
C ARG A 252 -10.26 30.97 -24.23
N PRO A 253 -11.56 30.91 -24.59
CA PRO A 253 -12.60 30.59 -23.64
C PRO A 253 -12.47 29.14 -23.14
N PRO A 254 -12.57 28.92 -21.82
CA PRO A 254 -12.54 27.57 -21.25
C PRO A 254 -13.73 26.74 -21.74
N VAL A 255 -13.52 25.43 -21.89
CA VAL A 255 -14.57 24.48 -22.26
C VAL A 255 -15.10 23.80 -21.01
N MET A 256 -16.42 23.83 -20.83
CA MET A 256 -17.11 23.11 -19.78
C MET A 256 -17.64 21.78 -20.33
N ARG A 257 -17.30 20.69 -19.65
CA ARG A 257 -17.74 19.34 -19.99
C ARG A 257 -18.60 18.79 -18.88
N THR A 258 -19.73 18.23 -19.30
CA THR A 258 -20.72 17.66 -18.41
C THR A 258 -20.96 16.22 -18.81
N VAL A 259 -20.76 15.29 -17.87
CA VAL A 259 -20.96 13.87 -18.08
C VAL A 259 -22.32 13.49 -17.48
N GLU A 260 -23.11 12.76 -18.25
CA GLU A 260 -24.44 12.30 -17.90
C GLU A 260 -24.50 10.78 -18.02
N ILE A 261 -24.90 10.09 -16.94
CA ILE A 261 -25.28 8.67 -17.00
C ILE A 261 -26.79 8.63 -17.20
N VAL A 262 -27.22 8.22 -18.39
CA VAL A 262 -28.62 8.31 -18.82
C VAL A 262 -29.50 7.36 -18.01
N ASP A 263 -30.73 7.77 -17.66
CA ASP A 263 -31.74 6.90 -17.05
C ASP A 263 -31.34 6.21 -15.72
N LEU A 264 -30.42 6.78 -14.95
CA LEU A 264 -30.04 6.21 -13.65
C LEU A 264 -31.25 6.11 -12.68
N ASP A 265 -32.26 6.97 -12.85
CA ASP A 265 -33.46 7.04 -11.99
C ASP A 265 -34.62 6.15 -12.43
N ASN A 266 -34.59 5.61 -13.65
CA ASN A 266 -35.65 4.78 -14.22
C ASN A 266 -35.47 3.30 -13.85
N ASN A 267 -35.01 3.02 -12.63
CA ASN A 267 -34.87 1.65 -12.13
C ASN A 267 -36.22 1.11 -11.59
N PRO A 268 -36.86 0.12 -12.24
CA PRO A 268 -38.14 -0.42 -11.79
C PRO A 268 -38.07 -1.25 -10.49
N SER A 269 -36.87 -1.56 -9.97
CA SER A 269 -36.72 -2.29 -8.69
C SER A 269 -36.91 -1.41 -7.44
N ALA A 270 -37.11 -0.10 -7.59
CA ALA A 270 -37.39 0.83 -6.49
C ALA A 270 -38.85 1.31 -6.48
N LEU A 271 -39.81 0.39 -6.39
CA LEU A 271 -41.24 0.72 -6.18
C LEU A 271 -41.49 1.49 -4.85
N PHE A 272 -40.48 1.57 -3.97
CA PHE A 272 -40.58 2.22 -2.66
C PHE A 272 -40.27 3.74 -2.66
N LEU A 273 -39.79 4.33 -3.76
CA LEU A 273 -39.28 5.71 -3.78
C LEU A 273 -40.13 6.72 -4.57
N ILE A 274 -41.40 6.39 -4.86
CA ILE A 274 -42.32 7.31 -5.53
C ILE A 274 -42.71 8.52 -4.63
N LEU A 275 -42.48 8.45 -3.31
CA LEU A 275 -42.85 9.53 -2.37
C LEU A 275 -41.74 10.56 -2.07
N ALA A 276 -40.48 10.34 -2.50
CA ALA A 276 -39.40 11.32 -2.31
C ALA A 276 -39.21 12.28 -3.52
N ARG A 277 -40.10 12.19 -4.53
CA ARG A 277 -40.02 12.90 -5.82
C ARG A 277 -40.56 14.35 -5.78
N ALA A 278 -40.00 15.22 -4.94
CA ALA A 278 -40.45 16.62 -4.87
C ALA A 278 -39.36 17.69 -4.73
N ARG A 279 -38.08 17.42 -5.08
CA ARG A 279 -37.02 18.45 -4.95
C ARG A 279 -36.07 18.72 -6.11
N SER A 280 -36.12 18.02 -7.24
CA SER A 280 -35.50 18.52 -8.47
C SER A 280 -36.19 17.93 -9.69
N ALA A 281 -36.58 18.77 -10.63
CA ALA A 281 -37.23 18.38 -11.88
C ALA A 281 -36.21 18.04 -12.99
N ASP A 282 -34.95 17.81 -12.63
CA ASP A 282 -33.88 17.40 -13.52
C ASP A 282 -32.97 16.48 -12.71
N LEU A 283 -33.13 15.17 -12.92
CA LEU A 283 -32.51 14.11 -12.12
C LEU A 283 -31.36 13.40 -12.87
N SER A 284 -30.98 13.90 -14.05
CA SER A 284 -29.76 13.46 -14.72
C SER A 284 -28.56 13.61 -13.76
N CYS A 285 -27.79 12.54 -13.53
CA CYS A 285 -26.59 12.58 -12.69
C CYS A 285 -25.49 13.37 -13.43
N LEU A 286 -25.63 14.68 -13.36
CA LEU A 286 -24.95 15.64 -14.22
C LEU A 286 -23.67 16.10 -13.53
N HIS A 287 -22.54 15.48 -13.88
CA HIS A 287 -21.27 15.74 -13.24
C HIS A 287 -20.36 16.55 -14.17
N ARG A 288 -19.92 17.73 -13.71
CA ARG A 288 -18.89 18.51 -14.39
C ARG A 288 -17.56 17.77 -14.28
N CYS A 289 -17.10 17.19 -15.38
CA CYS A 289 -15.88 16.39 -15.40
C CYS A 289 -15.15 16.54 -16.73
N CYS A 290 -13.83 16.72 -16.65
CA CYS A 290 -12.96 16.84 -17.82
C CYS A 290 -12.35 15.50 -18.27
N GLY A 291 -12.57 14.42 -17.52
CA GLY A 291 -11.99 13.10 -17.79
C GLY A 291 -12.50 12.42 -19.05
N THR A 292 -11.89 11.26 -19.33
CA THR A 292 -12.35 10.34 -20.38
C THR A 292 -13.33 9.33 -19.77
N HIS A 293 -14.46 9.10 -20.43
CA HIS A 293 -15.50 8.18 -19.96
C HIS A 293 -15.90 7.20 -21.05
N TYR A 294 -16.30 6.00 -20.65
CA TYR A 294 -16.89 5.05 -21.61
C TYR A 294 -18.25 5.56 -22.09
N PRO A 295 -18.63 5.34 -23.37
CA PRO A 295 -19.94 5.71 -23.88
C PRO A 295 -21.08 4.80 -23.39
N SER A 296 -20.75 3.63 -22.83
CA SER A 296 -21.70 2.72 -22.18
C SER A 296 -21.07 2.11 -20.94
N LEU A 297 -21.87 1.95 -19.88
CA LEU A 297 -21.43 1.32 -18.65
C LEU A 297 -21.13 -0.18 -18.82
N SER A 298 -21.64 -0.84 -19.87
CA SER A 298 -21.32 -2.24 -20.18
C SER A 298 -19.82 -2.50 -20.31
N ALA A 299 -19.06 -1.51 -20.78
CA ALA A 299 -17.61 -1.59 -20.94
C ALA A 299 -16.85 -1.73 -19.61
N LEU A 300 -17.49 -1.40 -18.48
CA LEU A 300 -16.90 -1.56 -17.15
C LEU A 300 -16.82 -3.03 -16.72
N GLY A 301 -17.65 -3.91 -17.30
CA GLY A 301 -17.73 -5.33 -16.95
C GLY A 301 -18.30 -5.55 -15.55
N SER A 302 -17.46 -5.42 -14.52
CA SER A 302 -17.86 -5.56 -13.13
C SER A 302 -17.25 -4.48 -12.23
N LEU A 303 -17.99 -4.16 -11.17
CA LEU A 303 -17.57 -3.28 -10.09
C LEU A 303 -17.44 -4.09 -8.81
N PHE A 304 -16.29 -3.96 -8.15
CA PHE A 304 -16.06 -4.50 -6.81
C PHE A 304 -15.94 -3.36 -5.79
N VAL A 305 -16.70 -3.47 -4.70
CA VAL A 305 -16.60 -2.60 -3.51
C VAL A 305 -16.02 -3.41 -2.36
N SER A 306 -14.98 -2.89 -1.73
CA SER A 306 -14.40 -3.52 -0.55
C SER A 306 -15.39 -3.47 0.62
N PRO A 307 -15.62 -4.60 1.33
CA PRO A 307 -16.43 -4.60 2.55
C PRO A 307 -15.75 -3.89 3.72
N TYR A 308 -14.44 -3.59 3.59
CA TYR A 308 -13.66 -2.88 4.57
C TYR A 308 -13.54 -1.40 4.21
N THR A 309 -13.82 -0.54 5.19
CA THR A 309 -13.66 0.92 5.10
C THR A 309 -12.58 1.40 6.06
N THR A 310 -11.89 2.49 5.73
CA THR A 310 -10.92 3.11 6.65
C THR A 310 -11.49 4.42 7.20
N PRO A 311 -11.54 4.63 8.53
CA PRO A 311 -11.92 5.91 9.09
C PRO A 311 -10.82 6.96 8.83
N ILE A 312 -11.21 8.20 8.52
CA ILE A 312 -10.26 9.29 8.25
C ILE A 312 -10.23 10.29 9.39
N ARG A 313 -11.25 11.15 9.49
CA ARG A 313 -11.38 12.22 10.49
C ARG A 313 -12.85 12.43 10.80
N GLY A 314 -13.19 12.53 12.08
CA GLY A 314 -14.58 12.64 12.52
C GLY A 314 -15.37 11.40 12.10
N THR A 315 -16.53 11.60 11.49
CA THR A 315 -17.36 10.51 10.96
C THR A 315 -16.91 10.03 9.58
N ASN A 316 -16.04 10.76 8.88
CA ASN A 316 -15.72 10.48 7.50
C ASN A 316 -15.01 9.14 7.32
N ALA A 317 -15.38 8.43 6.26
CA ALA A 317 -14.84 7.11 5.95
C ALA A 317 -14.44 7.00 4.49
N ARG A 318 -13.41 6.18 4.25
CA ARG A 318 -12.93 5.82 2.93
C ARG A 318 -13.51 4.47 2.52
N VAL A 319 -14.17 4.45 1.38
CA VAL A 319 -14.67 3.23 0.73
C VAL A 319 -13.77 2.93 -0.47
N TYR A 320 -13.30 1.69 -0.58
CA TYR A 320 -12.41 1.27 -1.66
C TYR A 320 -13.17 0.52 -2.73
N PHE A 321 -12.79 0.71 -3.99
CA PHE A 321 -13.43 0.08 -5.13
C PHE A 321 -12.44 -0.18 -6.27
N CYS A 322 -12.80 -1.09 -7.18
CA CYS A 322 -12.15 -1.22 -8.47
C CYS A 322 -13.12 -1.74 -9.54
N LEU A 323 -12.80 -1.47 -10.80
CA LEU A 323 -13.62 -1.85 -11.95
C LEU A 323 -12.81 -2.52 -13.06
N GLY A 324 -13.53 -3.24 -13.93
CA GLY A 324 -13.00 -3.75 -15.19
C GLY A 324 -11.84 -4.73 -14.99
N PRO A 325 -10.76 -4.62 -15.78
CA PRO A 325 -9.61 -5.54 -15.70
C PRO A 325 -8.96 -5.60 -14.31
N ARG A 326 -9.07 -4.54 -13.48
CA ARG A 326 -8.57 -4.57 -12.10
C ARG A 326 -9.27 -5.63 -11.25
N VAL A 327 -10.56 -5.86 -11.45
CA VAL A 327 -11.31 -6.86 -10.67
C VAL A 327 -10.77 -8.27 -10.93
N GLN A 328 -10.53 -8.60 -12.20
CA GLN A 328 -9.97 -9.90 -12.58
C GLN A 328 -8.53 -10.10 -12.06
N ARG A 329 -7.70 -9.05 -12.12
CA ARG A 329 -6.34 -9.06 -11.56
C ARG A 329 -6.33 -9.21 -10.04
N GLN A 330 -7.22 -8.51 -9.35
CA GLN A 330 -7.41 -8.61 -7.90
C GLN A 330 -7.87 -10.01 -7.50
N LEU A 331 -8.88 -10.56 -8.18
CA LEU A 331 -9.36 -11.92 -7.93
C LEU A 331 -8.24 -12.95 -8.11
N SER A 332 -7.48 -12.86 -9.20
CA SER A 332 -6.35 -13.77 -9.47
C SER A 332 -5.26 -13.67 -8.38
N THR A 333 -4.98 -12.44 -7.91
CA THR A 333 -4.01 -12.19 -6.84
C THR A 333 -4.49 -12.79 -5.51
N PHE A 334 -5.75 -12.56 -5.14
CA PHE A 334 -6.33 -13.13 -3.92
C PHE A 334 -6.42 -14.65 -3.97
N GLU A 335 -6.84 -15.23 -5.10
CA GLU A 335 -6.86 -16.69 -5.30
C GLU A 335 -5.47 -17.30 -5.09
N SER A 336 -4.43 -16.66 -5.64
CA SER A 336 -3.04 -17.11 -5.47
C SER A 336 -2.58 -17.03 -4.01
N LEU A 337 -2.88 -15.93 -3.31
CA LEU A 337 -2.50 -15.75 -1.89
C LEU A 337 -3.25 -16.70 -0.96
N ILE A 338 -4.54 -16.93 -1.23
CA ILE A 338 -5.35 -17.89 -0.48
C ILE A 338 -4.82 -19.29 -0.71
N ARG A 339 -4.51 -19.65 -1.96
CA ARG A 339 -3.99 -20.97 -2.32
C ARG A 339 -2.61 -21.25 -1.72
N SER A 340 -1.72 -20.26 -1.68
CA SER A 340 -0.43 -20.44 -0.98
C SER A 340 -0.64 -20.66 0.52
N SER A 341 -1.55 -19.89 1.13
CA SER A 341 -1.86 -20.02 2.56
C SER A 341 -2.50 -21.36 2.92
N THR A 342 -3.41 -21.88 2.09
CA THR A 342 -4.05 -23.18 2.30
C THR A 342 -3.10 -24.35 2.08
N GLN A 343 -2.14 -24.22 1.14
CA GLN A 343 -1.08 -25.21 0.94
C GLN A 343 -0.13 -25.28 2.14
N GLU A 344 0.27 -24.13 2.70
CA GLU A 344 1.11 -24.08 3.91
C GLU A 344 0.43 -24.71 5.13
N LEU A 345 -0.89 -24.52 5.27
CA LEU A 345 -1.66 -25.04 6.41
C LEU A 345 -2.26 -26.44 6.17
N GLY A 346 -2.18 -26.95 4.95
CA GLY A 346 -2.74 -28.24 4.54
C GLY A 346 -4.26 -28.33 4.75
N CYS A 347 -5.01 -27.28 4.43
CA CYS A 347 -6.47 -27.22 4.63
C CYS A 347 -7.24 -26.77 3.38
N ALA A 348 -8.56 -26.94 3.38
CA ALA A 348 -9.42 -26.36 2.35
C ALA A 348 -9.63 -24.84 2.60
N ILE A 349 -10.05 -24.10 1.57
CA ILE A 349 -10.27 -22.64 1.66
C ILE A 349 -11.30 -22.28 2.74
N ALA A 350 -12.38 -23.06 2.86
CA ALA A 350 -13.43 -22.84 3.86
C ALA A 350 -12.93 -23.00 5.30
N ASP A 351 -11.98 -23.92 5.53
CA ASP A 351 -11.47 -24.26 6.86
C ASP A 351 -10.28 -23.38 7.27
N LEU A 352 -9.80 -22.50 6.37
CA LEU A 352 -8.64 -21.65 6.59
C LEU A 352 -8.76 -20.80 7.87
N PRO A 353 -9.89 -20.09 8.13
CA PRO A 353 -10.01 -19.27 9.34
C PRO A 353 -9.95 -20.10 10.63
N GLU A 354 -10.60 -21.27 10.64
CA GLU A 354 -10.59 -22.17 11.79
C GLU A 354 -9.20 -22.74 12.03
N ARG A 355 -8.50 -23.19 10.98
CA ARG A 355 -7.15 -23.75 11.07
C ARG A 355 -6.15 -22.73 11.60
N VAL A 356 -6.26 -21.47 11.17
CA VAL A 356 -5.44 -20.36 11.69
C VAL A 356 -5.73 -20.12 13.17
N ALA A 357 -7.00 -20.16 13.58
CA ALA A 357 -7.38 -20.02 14.99
C ALA A 357 -6.83 -21.17 15.86
N THR A 358 -6.92 -22.42 15.38
CA THR A 358 -6.34 -23.59 16.05
C THR A 358 -4.83 -23.46 16.16
N LEU A 359 -4.13 -23.08 15.08
CA LEU A 359 -2.67 -22.90 15.09
C LEU A 359 -2.25 -21.84 16.12
N LYS A 360 -2.96 -20.70 16.17
CA LYS A 360 -2.72 -19.65 17.18
C LYS A 360 -2.94 -20.17 18.60
N SER A 361 -3.98 -20.97 18.83
CA SER A 361 -4.24 -21.58 20.13
C SER A 361 -3.13 -22.56 20.53
N SER A 362 -2.75 -23.47 19.63
CA SER A 362 -1.66 -24.44 19.84
C SER A 362 -0.31 -23.77 20.08
N TYR A 363 -0.02 -22.67 19.39
CA TYR A 363 1.17 -21.85 19.63
C TYR A 363 1.16 -21.26 21.05
N ASN A 364 0.05 -20.65 21.47
CA ASN A 364 -0.08 -20.08 22.81
C ASN A 364 0.03 -21.14 23.91
N ASP A 365 -0.55 -22.33 23.70
CA ASP A 365 -0.47 -23.43 24.66
C ASP A 365 0.94 -24.02 24.74
N THR A 366 1.61 -24.17 23.60
CA THR A 366 3.01 -24.61 23.55
C THR A 366 3.92 -23.61 24.25
N SER A 367 3.74 -22.31 23.98
CA SER A 367 4.51 -21.25 24.63
C SER A 367 4.29 -21.22 26.16
N LYS A 368 3.06 -21.44 26.63
CA LYS A 368 2.76 -21.58 28.07
C LYS A 368 3.41 -22.82 28.69
N ARG A 369 3.35 -23.98 28.00
CA ARG A 369 3.99 -25.23 28.45
C ARG A 369 5.50 -25.09 28.51
N GLU A 370 6.09 -24.49 27.48
CA GLU A 370 7.52 -24.19 27.41
C GLU A 370 7.93 -23.30 28.59
N LYS A 371 7.16 -22.24 28.90
CA LYS A 371 7.44 -21.39 30.05
C LYS A 371 7.41 -22.17 31.38
N ARG A 372 6.38 -23.01 31.61
CA ARG A 372 6.29 -23.83 32.83
C ARG A 372 7.46 -24.80 32.97
N LEU A 373 7.80 -25.52 31.89
CA LEU A 373 8.94 -26.44 31.86
C LEU A 373 10.26 -25.70 32.08
N LYS A 374 10.40 -24.49 31.54
CA LYS A 374 11.56 -23.62 31.80
C LYS A 374 11.65 -23.23 33.28
N ASP A 375 10.54 -22.87 33.91
CA ASP A 375 10.48 -22.51 35.33
C ASP A 375 10.81 -23.72 36.23
N GLU A 376 10.27 -24.91 35.92
CA GLU A 376 10.57 -26.17 36.62
C GLU A 376 12.06 -26.54 36.49
N LEU A 377 12.59 -26.52 35.27
CA LEU A 377 14.01 -26.77 35.01
C LEU A 377 14.90 -25.74 35.72
N ALA A 378 14.50 -24.47 35.74
CA ALA A 378 15.22 -23.43 36.45
C ALA A 378 15.27 -23.72 37.96
N GLY A 379 14.21 -24.28 38.53
CA GLY A 379 14.17 -24.76 39.92
C GLY A 379 15.18 -25.88 40.19
N PHE A 380 15.18 -26.93 39.36
CA PHE A 380 16.13 -28.06 39.50
C PHE A 380 17.59 -27.62 39.30
N VAL A 381 17.85 -26.76 38.31
CA VAL A 381 19.18 -26.21 38.08
C VAL A 381 19.61 -25.35 39.28
N ALA A 382 18.73 -24.51 39.82
CA ALA A 382 19.01 -23.74 41.02
C ALA A 382 19.36 -24.64 42.23
N GLU A 383 18.67 -25.78 42.40
CA GLU A 383 19.01 -26.77 43.45
C GLU A 383 20.39 -27.38 43.24
N SER A 384 20.67 -27.89 42.04
CA SER A 384 21.96 -28.49 41.73
C SER A 384 23.11 -27.51 41.89
N LEU A 385 22.92 -26.24 41.47
CA LEU A 385 23.91 -25.20 41.65
C LEU A 385 24.10 -24.86 43.12
N TRP A 386 23.04 -24.82 43.91
CA TRP A 386 23.13 -24.60 45.35
C TRP A 386 23.92 -25.71 46.06
N GLU A 387 23.64 -26.97 45.75
CA GLU A 387 24.38 -28.11 46.33
C GLU A 387 25.87 -28.08 45.96
N LYS A 388 26.19 -27.78 44.69
CA LYS A 388 27.58 -27.59 44.24
C LYS A 388 28.26 -26.45 45.00
N ALA A 389 27.52 -25.37 45.25
CA ALA A 389 28.03 -24.21 45.98
C ALA A 389 28.35 -24.54 47.44
N MET A 390 27.45 -25.27 48.10
CA MET A 390 27.65 -25.73 49.49
C MET A 390 28.78 -26.75 49.63
N ARG A 391 29.00 -27.62 48.64
CA ARG A 391 30.14 -28.55 48.65
C ARG A 391 31.48 -27.84 48.43
N ALA A 392 31.50 -26.79 47.61
CA ALA A 392 32.70 -26.01 47.33
C ALA A 392 33.04 -25.04 48.46
N ALA A 393 32.04 -24.58 49.22
CA ALA A 393 32.24 -23.79 50.42
C ALA A 393 32.70 -24.68 51.57
N GLY A 394 33.99 -24.66 51.89
CA GLY A 394 34.49 -25.17 53.17
C GLY A 394 33.91 -24.39 54.35
N GLU A 395 34.14 -24.85 55.59
CA GLU A 395 33.68 -24.15 56.82
C GLU A 395 34.14 -22.68 56.81
N GLY A 396 33.20 -21.75 56.59
CA GLY A 396 33.43 -20.30 56.61
C GLY A 396 33.87 -19.63 55.30
N GLY A 397 33.99 -20.36 54.19
CA GLY A 397 34.40 -19.80 52.89
C GLY A 397 33.25 -19.17 52.07
N PRO A 398 33.55 -18.26 51.10
CA PRO A 398 32.55 -17.69 50.22
C PRO A 398 31.98 -18.74 49.27
N VAL A 399 30.65 -18.80 49.18
CA VAL A 399 29.90 -19.77 48.37
C VAL A 399 29.92 -19.32 46.91
N THR A 400 30.67 -20.01 46.05
CA THR A 400 30.78 -19.62 44.63
C THR A 400 30.52 -20.76 43.66
N VAL A 401 29.74 -20.49 42.61
CA VAL A 401 29.49 -21.44 41.51
C VAL A 401 29.45 -20.73 40.18
N ILE A 402 30.03 -21.40 39.18
CA ILE A 402 29.95 -21.04 37.78
C ILE A 402 29.10 -22.09 37.07
N SER A 403 28.10 -21.64 36.33
CA SER A 403 27.30 -22.50 35.47
C SER A 403 27.34 -21.99 34.06
N PHE A 404 27.64 -22.87 33.12
CA PHE A 404 27.56 -22.59 31.70
C PHE A 404 26.46 -23.45 31.07
N ARG A 405 25.56 -22.83 30.32
CA ARG A 405 24.52 -23.52 29.55
C ARG A 405 24.67 -23.19 28.08
N GLU A 406 24.74 -24.23 27.25
CA GLU A 406 24.64 -24.09 25.80
C GLU A 406 23.18 -23.85 25.40
N GLU A 407 22.93 -22.78 24.66
CA GLU A 407 21.60 -22.42 24.16
C GLU A 407 21.71 -21.64 22.85
N ASP A 408 21.04 -22.13 21.79
CA ASP A 408 21.02 -21.49 20.47
C ASP A 408 19.97 -20.36 20.33
N ALA A 409 19.12 -20.19 21.34
CA ALA A 409 18.03 -19.23 21.32
C ALA A 409 18.50 -17.77 21.51
N THR A 410 17.82 -16.83 20.86
CA THR A 410 18.13 -15.38 20.89
C THR A 410 17.79 -14.70 22.22
N ASN A 411 17.03 -15.37 23.10
CA ASN A 411 16.55 -14.85 24.37
C ASN A 411 17.08 -15.66 25.58
N SER A 412 18.40 -15.85 25.62
CA SER A 412 19.12 -16.60 26.66
C SER A 412 19.06 -15.97 28.07
N LEU A 413 18.65 -14.70 28.19
CA LEU A 413 18.58 -14.00 29.48
C LEU A 413 17.34 -14.39 30.30
N ASP A 414 16.25 -14.79 29.65
CA ASP A 414 15.00 -15.15 30.36
C ASP A 414 15.19 -16.38 31.25
N PHE A 415 15.89 -17.41 30.76
CA PHE A 415 16.19 -18.59 31.55
C PHE A 415 17.12 -18.28 32.73
N LEU A 416 18.19 -17.50 32.51
CA LEU A 416 19.09 -17.08 33.57
C LEU A 416 18.36 -16.27 34.65
N SER A 417 17.39 -15.44 34.23
CA SER A 417 16.54 -14.67 35.14
C SER A 417 15.64 -15.56 35.99
N ALA A 418 15.06 -16.62 35.41
CA ALA A 418 14.26 -17.60 36.15
C ALA A 418 15.10 -18.36 37.19
N VAL A 419 16.31 -18.81 36.84
CA VAL A 419 17.25 -19.45 37.78
C VAL A 419 17.65 -18.49 38.89
N SER A 420 17.92 -17.22 38.56
CA SER A 420 18.20 -16.16 39.53
C SER A 420 17.07 -15.98 40.53
N LEU A 421 15.81 -16.01 40.07
CA LEU A 421 14.64 -15.86 40.94
C LEU A 421 14.47 -17.06 41.87
N ALA A 422 14.74 -18.27 41.37
CA ALA A 422 14.69 -19.50 42.18
C ALA A 422 15.83 -19.58 43.22
N LEU A 423 17.00 -19.01 42.93
CA LEU A 423 18.15 -18.97 43.86
C LEU A 423 18.00 -17.90 44.96
N LYS A 424 17.28 -16.81 44.69
CA LYS A 424 17.20 -15.64 45.60
C LYS A 424 16.73 -15.98 47.03
N PRO A 425 15.67 -16.77 47.26
CA PRO A 425 15.25 -17.13 48.62
C PRO A 425 16.31 -17.92 49.41
N ARG A 426 17.11 -18.73 48.72
CA ARG A 426 18.19 -19.53 49.34
C ARG A 426 19.37 -18.65 49.73
N ILE A 427 19.68 -17.66 48.90
CA ILE A 427 20.76 -16.68 49.17
C ILE A 427 20.39 -15.78 50.35
N GLU A 428 19.13 -15.35 50.44
CA GLU A 428 18.63 -14.55 51.56
C GLU A 428 18.57 -15.34 52.88
N ALA A 429 18.52 -16.68 52.83
CA ALA A 429 18.52 -17.55 53.99
C ALA A 429 19.92 -17.82 54.58
N LEU A 430 21.01 -17.37 53.95
CA LEU A 430 22.37 -17.50 54.49
C LEU A 430 22.62 -16.53 55.66
N PRO A 431 23.45 -16.90 56.65
CA PRO A 431 23.93 -15.97 57.66
C PRO A 431 24.62 -14.76 57.00
N LYS A 432 24.39 -13.54 57.51
CA LYS A 432 24.94 -12.28 56.95
C LYS A 432 26.47 -12.26 56.81
N GLU A 433 27.17 -13.13 57.53
CA GLU A 433 28.63 -13.27 57.52
C GLU A 433 29.14 -14.12 56.35
N GLN A 434 28.28 -14.92 55.72
CA GLN A 434 28.65 -15.81 54.62
C GLN A 434 28.39 -15.15 53.26
N LYS A 435 29.46 -14.75 52.58
CA LYS A 435 29.38 -14.10 51.26
C LYS A 435 29.11 -15.13 50.16
N SER A 436 28.32 -14.77 49.15
CA SER A 436 28.00 -15.65 48.02
C SER A 436 28.17 -14.95 46.67
N LEU A 437 28.58 -15.70 45.64
CA LEU A 437 28.69 -15.22 44.25
C LEU A 437 28.39 -16.35 43.26
N PHE A 438 27.29 -16.21 42.52
CA PHE A 438 26.87 -17.10 41.44
C PHE A 438 27.09 -16.43 40.10
N ALA A 439 27.83 -17.07 39.20
CA ALA A 439 28.02 -16.63 37.83
C ALA A 439 27.34 -17.61 36.87
N LEU A 440 26.30 -17.14 36.19
CA LEU A 440 25.50 -17.95 35.28
C LEU A 440 25.67 -17.41 33.86
N ALA A 441 26.23 -18.22 32.97
CA ALA A 441 26.40 -17.91 31.56
C ALA A 441 25.48 -18.80 30.72
N SER A 442 24.80 -18.22 29.73
CA SER A 442 24.05 -18.95 28.71
C SER A 442 24.38 -18.42 27.31
N GLY A 443 24.52 -19.30 26.32
CA GLY A 443 24.63 -18.89 24.92
C GLY A 443 25.24 -19.95 24.01
N SER A 444 25.23 -19.65 22.71
CA SER A 444 25.85 -20.49 21.69
C SER A 444 27.37 -20.55 21.86
N THR A 445 27.95 -21.74 21.70
CA THR A 445 29.40 -21.99 21.64
C THR A 445 29.90 -21.91 20.19
N ALA A 446 31.21 -21.71 20.02
CA ALA A 446 31.85 -21.61 18.71
C ALA A 446 31.62 -22.90 17.87
N GLY A 447 30.62 -22.87 16.99
CA GLY A 447 30.20 -23.99 16.16
C GLY A 447 28.72 -23.98 15.73
N SER A 448 27.87 -23.17 16.36
CA SER A 448 26.44 -23.08 15.99
C SER A 448 26.20 -22.13 14.80
N SER A 449 25.24 -22.48 13.94
CA SER A 449 25.03 -21.90 12.60
C SER A 449 24.59 -20.43 12.58
N THR A 450 24.25 -19.87 13.74
CA THR A 450 23.89 -18.45 13.89
C THR A 450 24.54 -17.88 15.15
N PRO A 451 25.42 -16.86 15.05
CA PRO A 451 26.08 -16.23 16.19
C PRO A 451 25.10 -15.34 16.95
N ASN A 452 24.18 -15.96 17.69
CA ASN A 452 23.19 -15.29 18.54
C ASN A 452 23.80 -15.13 19.93
N GLY A 453 24.52 -14.01 20.14
CA GLY A 453 25.39 -13.76 21.29
C GLY A 453 24.85 -14.15 22.67
N GLY A 454 25.77 -14.48 23.58
CA GLY A 454 25.47 -14.99 24.93
C GLY A 454 25.02 -13.96 25.97
N ALA A 455 24.47 -14.45 27.07
CA ALA A 455 24.11 -13.69 28.25
C ALA A 455 24.92 -14.17 29.47
N LEU A 456 25.31 -13.23 30.34
CA LEU A 456 25.99 -13.48 31.60
C LEU A 456 25.23 -12.79 32.72
N LEU A 457 24.95 -13.53 33.79
CA LEU A 457 24.27 -13.05 34.97
C LEU A 457 25.09 -13.36 36.22
N LEU A 458 25.42 -12.33 37.00
CA LEU A 458 26.08 -12.47 38.30
C LEU A 458 25.10 -12.10 39.42
N LEU A 459 25.02 -12.93 40.45
CA LEU A 459 24.10 -12.77 41.57
C LEU A 459 24.76 -13.19 42.89
N GLY A 460 24.54 -12.44 43.98
CA GLY A 460 25.18 -12.73 45.26
C GLY A 460 25.26 -11.49 46.16
N SER A 461 26.22 -11.47 47.08
CA SER A 461 26.51 -10.33 47.95
C SER A 461 26.97 -9.11 47.13
N GLU A 462 26.42 -7.92 47.40
CA GLU A 462 26.65 -6.71 46.60
C GLU A 462 28.15 -6.40 46.39
N ASP A 463 28.96 -6.54 47.45
CA ASP A 463 30.40 -6.30 47.38
C ASP A 463 31.12 -7.21 46.37
N LEU A 464 30.75 -8.50 46.33
CA LEU A 464 31.35 -9.49 45.44
C LEU A 464 30.85 -9.34 44.00
N VAL A 465 29.57 -9.01 43.82
CA VAL A 465 28.97 -8.79 42.49
C VAL A 465 29.58 -7.55 41.83
N VAL A 466 29.85 -6.48 42.58
CA VAL A 466 30.50 -5.27 42.03
C VAL A 466 31.97 -5.54 41.68
N LYS A 467 32.71 -6.28 42.52
CA LYS A 467 34.09 -6.71 42.20
C LYS A 467 34.13 -7.59 40.94
N ALA A 468 33.29 -8.63 40.88
CA ALA A 468 33.21 -9.53 39.74
C ALA A 468 32.75 -8.81 38.46
N GLY A 469 31.77 -7.90 38.55
CA GLY A 469 31.32 -7.09 37.41
C GLY A 469 32.41 -6.19 36.84
N LYS A 470 33.29 -5.63 37.69
CA LYS A 470 34.48 -4.89 37.24
C LYS A 470 35.52 -5.81 36.59
N GLY A 471 35.73 -7.02 37.15
CA GLY A 471 36.60 -8.04 36.56
C GLY A 471 36.11 -8.51 35.18
N VAL A 472 34.80 -8.70 35.01
CA VAL A 472 34.20 -9.01 33.70
C VAL A 472 34.42 -7.86 32.73
N ALA A 473 34.15 -6.61 33.12
CA ALA A 473 34.36 -5.45 32.25
C ALA A 473 35.85 -5.25 31.87
N GLY A 474 36.78 -5.61 32.76
CA GLY A 474 38.22 -5.56 32.51
C GLY A 474 38.73 -6.67 31.59
N LYS A 475 38.41 -7.93 31.88
CA LYS A 475 38.92 -9.10 31.14
C LYS A 475 38.17 -9.36 29.83
N PHE A 476 36.86 -9.13 29.79
CA PHE A 476 36.05 -9.30 28.58
C PHE A 476 35.96 -8.01 27.73
N GLY A 477 36.35 -6.86 28.29
CA GLY A 477 36.45 -5.58 27.57
C GLY A 477 35.15 -5.19 26.85
N ALA A 478 35.26 -4.80 25.57
CA ALA A 478 34.12 -4.41 24.75
C ALA A 478 33.21 -5.56 24.30
N ARG A 479 33.60 -6.83 24.55
CA ARG A 479 32.86 -8.03 24.11
C ARG A 479 31.58 -8.24 24.92
N VAL A 480 31.60 -7.92 26.22
CA VAL A 480 30.44 -8.04 27.11
C VAL A 480 30.04 -6.65 27.60
N LYS A 481 28.82 -6.21 27.25
CA LYS A 481 28.23 -4.96 27.76
C LYS A 481 27.16 -5.29 28.79
N GLY A 482 27.30 -4.75 29.99
CA GLY A 482 26.43 -5.06 31.12
C GLY A 482 26.63 -4.14 32.32
N GLY A 483 25.70 -4.17 33.26
CA GLY A 483 25.75 -3.35 34.48
C GLY A 483 24.68 -3.70 35.51
N GLY A 484 24.97 -3.43 36.78
CA GLY A 484 24.07 -3.62 37.92
C GLY A 484 24.81 -3.65 39.26
N LYS A 485 24.19 -3.17 40.34
CA LYS A 485 24.83 -2.99 41.67
C LYS A 485 24.62 -4.16 42.66
N GLY A 486 23.56 -4.96 42.50
CA GLY A 486 23.34 -6.19 43.28
C GLY A 486 23.00 -7.43 42.43
N ARG A 487 22.59 -7.19 41.18
CA ARG A 487 22.41 -8.20 40.13
C ARG A 487 23.04 -7.64 38.87
N TRP A 488 24.15 -8.22 38.44
CA TRP A 488 24.84 -7.75 37.24
C TRP A 488 24.40 -8.60 36.05
N GLN A 489 23.91 -7.95 35.00
CA GLN A 489 23.51 -8.60 33.75
C GLN A 489 24.34 -8.04 32.60
N GLY A 490 24.87 -8.91 31.76
CA GLY A 490 25.64 -8.57 30.58
C GLY A 490 25.26 -9.41 29.39
N LYS A 491 25.38 -8.83 28.19
CA LYS A 491 25.16 -9.52 26.92
C LYS A 491 26.42 -9.43 26.08
N LEU A 492 26.82 -10.53 25.45
CA LEU A 492 27.85 -10.54 24.42
C LEU A 492 27.31 -9.87 23.16
N VAL A 493 28.06 -8.91 22.64
CA VAL A 493 27.68 -8.16 21.43
C VAL A 493 28.30 -8.84 20.21
N GLY A 494 27.47 -9.49 19.40
CA GLY A 494 27.84 -9.98 18.07
C GLY A 494 28.83 -11.15 18.02
N GLN A 495 29.06 -11.86 19.14
CA GLN A 495 29.95 -13.03 19.21
C GLN A 495 29.37 -14.12 20.12
N SER A 496 29.58 -15.38 19.75
CA SER A 496 29.36 -16.57 20.59
C SER A 496 30.46 -16.70 21.65
N TRP A 497 30.22 -17.52 22.68
CA TRP A 497 31.24 -17.83 23.68
C TRP A 497 32.41 -18.59 23.03
N ALA A 498 33.65 -18.16 23.31
CA ALA A 498 34.87 -18.74 22.77
C ALA A 498 35.42 -19.85 23.68
N LYS A 499 36.16 -20.81 23.12
CA LYS A 499 36.90 -21.83 23.89
C LYS A 499 37.92 -21.13 24.78
N GLY A 500 37.70 -21.14 26.10
CA GLY A 500 38.52 -20.45 27.10
C GLY A 500 37.78 -19.35 27.89
N ASP A 501 36.62 -18.89 27.43
CA ASP A 501 35.82 -17.88 28.15
C ASP A 501 35.29 -18.41 29.51
N GLU A 502 35.12 -19.73 29.66
CA GLU A 502 34.81 -20.38 30.94
C GLU A 502 35.95 -20.24 31.97
N GLN A 503 37.21 -20.36 31.51
CA GLN A 503 38.39 -20.20 32.36
C GLN A 503 38.58 -18.75 32.77
N LEU A 504 38.35 -17.81 31.84
CA LEU A 504 38.37 -16.37 32.14
C LEU A 504 37.31 -15.99 33.17
N LEU A 505 36.09 -16.55 33.06
CA LEU A 505 35.04 -16.32 34.05
C LEU A 505 35.41 -16.94 35.42
N ALA A 506 36.08 -18.10 35.43
CA ALA A 506 36.60 -18.71 36.65
C ALA A 506 37.64 -17.83 37.34
N GLU A 507 38.59 -17.27 36.59
CA GLU A 507 39.57 -16.34 37.16
C GLU A 507 38.93 -15.07 37.72
N VAL A 508 37.89 -14.52 37.06
CA VAL A 508 37.17 -13.35 37.57
C VAL A 508 36.47 -13.65 38.90
N VAL A 509 35.89 -14.84 39.03
CA VAL A 509 35.23 -15.27 40.27
C VAL A 509 36.25 -15.51 41.39
N GLU A 510 37.41 -16.09 41.09
CA GLU A 510 38.50 -16.26 42.06
C GLU A 510 39.12 -14.93 42.50
N GLU A 511 39.37 -14.00 41.58
CA GLU A 511 39.84 -12.64 41.90
C GLU A 511 38.83 -11.85 42.74
N ALA A 512 37.54 -12.10 42.57
CA ALA A 512 36.50 -11.47 43.38
C ALA A 512 36.46 -12.02 44.82
N LYS A 513 36.94 -13.25 45.07
CA LYS A 513 37.03 -13.84 46.42
C LYS A 513 38.13 -13.23 47.28
N GLN A 514 39.19 -12.73 46.65
CA GLN A 514 40.30 -12.00 47.30
C GLN A 514 39.87 -10.57 47.65
#